data_AF-A0A368GE34-F1
#
_entry.id   AF-A0A368GE34-F1
#
_cell.length_a   1.000
_cell.length_b   1.000
_cell.length_c   1.000
_cell.angle_alpha   90.00
_cell.angle_beta   90.00
_cell.angle_gamma   90.00
#
_symmetry.space_group_name_H-M   'P 1'
#
loop_
_entity.id
_entity.type
_entity.pdbx_description
1 polymer ?
#
loop_
_entity_poly.entity_id
_entity_poly.type
_entity_poly.pdbx_seq_one_letter_code
_entity_poly.pdbx_strand_id
1 'polypeptide(L)'
;MNDEHCLSEGVDIARNIYYICAQVLQILVNLATIAFIISTRKYLLQYRVHNSVKVIFCALCGCICLHCLVFVTFQVQHLFTALTAANPCDIFQSPIYCVVIRFVMRSVCNYFVLLQVGFCIDRTTATVFTKTYEVSRFYLGALICILAAISSLAAAALTDWSSENNEPLISCLNNNKDNWIAVDIWNYVFMATNITAFLWVCIIFLINRKMHKRWERNI
;
A
#
# COMPACT_ATOMS: atom_id res chain seq x y z
N MET A 1 23.51 2.23 24.15
CA MET A 1 23.79 1.21 23.12
C MET A 1 25.29 1.02 23.15
N ASN A 2 25.81 -0.20 23.38
CA ASN A 2 27.27 -0.41 23.39
C ASN A 2 27.81 -0.29 21.96
N ASP A 3 28.92 0.42 21.79
CA ASP A 3 29.54 0.77 20.50
C ASP A 3 29.94 -0.44 19.63
N GLU A 4 29.97 -1.66 20.19
CA GLU A 4 30.38 -2.89 19.48
C GLU A 4 29.43 -3.34 18.35
N HIS A 5 28.20 -2.82 18.28
CA HIS A 5 27.23 -3.20 17.25
C HIS A 5 26.99 -2.14 16.15
N CYS A 6 27.70 -1.01 16.20
CA CYS A 6 27.52 0.05 15.22
C CYS A 6 28.49 -0.13 14.04
N LEU A 7 27.94 -0.20 12.82
CA LEU A 7 28.75 -0.26 11.60
C LEU A 7 29.37 1.11 11.34
N SER A 8 30.70 1.20 11.32
CA SER A 8 31.44 2.43 11.01
C SER A 8 31.05 3.02 9.64
N GLU A 9 30.73 2.16 8.67
CA GLU A 9 30.32 2.52 7.31
C GLU A 9 28.87 3.07 7.23
N GLY A 10 28.08 2.97 8.31
CA GLY A 10 26.67 3.42 8.30
C GLY A 10 26.52 4.91 8.01
N VAL A 11 27.48 5.74 8.45
CA VAL A 11 27.53 7.18 8.19
C VAL A 11 27.79 7.47 6.72
N ASP A 12 28.72 6.74 6.11
CA ASP A 12 29.09 6.94 4.71
C ASP A 12 27.94 6.56 3.77
N ILE A 13 27.18 5.51 4.11
CA ILE A 13 25.98 5.12 3.38
C ILE A 13 24.89 6.18 3.52
N ALA A 14 24.60 6.65 4.74
CA ALA A 14 23.52 7.60 4.99
C ALA A 14 23.80 8.99 4.39
N ARG A 15 25.08 9.41 4.34
CA ARG A 15 25.51 10.67 3.73
C ARG A 15 25.82 10.58 2.24
N ASN A 16 25.69 9.39 1.65
CA ASN A 16 25.89 9.22 0.22
C ASN A 16 24.90 10.10 -0.56
N ILE A 17 25.42 10.92 -1.48
CA ILE A 17 24.62 11.87 -2.26
C ILE A 17 23.50 11.17 -3.06
N TYR A 18 23.76 9.96 -3.58
CA TYR A 18 22.77 9.19 -4.32
C TYR A 18 21.61 8.74 -3.41
N TYR A 19 21.92 8.37 -2.17
CA TYR A 19 20.93 7.97 -1.18
C TYR A 19 20.05 9.17 -0.79
N ILE A 20 20.66 10.32 -0.48
CA ILE A 20 19.95 11.57 -0.16
C ILE A 20 19.06 12.00 -1.34
N CYS A 21 19.59 11.99 -2.56
CA CYS A 21 18.80 12.34 -3.76
C CYS A 21 17.59 11.41 -3.95
N ALA A 22 17.76 10.10 -3.72
CA ALA A 22 16.67 9.14 -3.81
C ALA A 22 15.58 9.42 -2.76
N GLN A 23 15.97 9.75 -1.52
CA GLN A 23 15.02 10.11 -0.45
C GLN A 23 14.24 11.39 -0.80
N VAL A 24 14.93 12.44 -1.23
CA VAL A 24 14.30 13.71 -1.63
C VAL A 24 13.34 13.49 -2.80
N LEU A 25 13.75 12.73 -3.82
CA LEU A 25 12.89 12.38 -4.94
C LEU A 25 11.63 11.63 -4.48
N GLN A 26 11.79 10.65 -3.60
CA GLN A 26 10.65 9.90 -3.06
C GLN A 26 9.70 10.80 -2.24
N ILE A 27 10.22 11.73 -1.45
CA ILE A 27 9.39 12.71 -0.72
C ILE A 27 8.58 13.54 -1.72
N LEU A 28 9.23 14.10 -2.75
CA LEU A 28 8.57 14.93 -3.75
C LEU A 28 7.49 14.16 -4.52
N VAL A 29 7.76 12.93 -4.94
CA VAL A 29 6.80 12.07 -5.65
C VAL A 29 5.59 11.74 -4.77
N ASN A 30 5.80 11.42 -3.50
CA ASN A 30 4.71 11.13 -2.57
C ASN A 30 3.84 12.37 -2.30
N LEU A 31 4.45 13.55 -2.12
CA LEU A 31 3.72 14.81 -1.96
C LEU A 31 2.91 15.17 -3.23
N ALA A 32 3.51 15.00 -4.41
CA ALA A 32 2.84 15.21 -5.68
C ALA A 32 1.65 14.24 -5.85
N THR A 33 1.79 12.99 -5.41
CA THR A 33 0.72 11.99 -5.44
C THR A 33 -0.45 12.40 -4.55
N ILE A 34 -0.19 12.85 -3.32
CA ILE A 34 -1.23 13.38 -2.41
C ILE A 34 -1.95 14.57 -3.05
N ALA A 35 -1.18 15.54 -3.57
CA ALA A 35 -1.73 16.72 -4.23
C ALA A 35 -2.59 16.35 -5.45
N PHE A 36 -2.15 15.37 -6.26
CA PHE A 36 -2.90 14.86 -7.40
C PHE A 36 -4.23 14.22 -6.98
N ILE A 37 -4.23 13.38 -5.94
CA ILE A 37 -5.46 12.75 -5.42
C ILE A 37 -6.43 13.82 -4.89
N ILE A 38 -5.93 14.78 -4.12
CA ILE A 38 -6.75 15.88 -3.58
C ILE A 38 -7.37 16.71 -4.71
N SER A 39 -6.60 16.98 -5.77
CA SER A 39 -7.05 17.80 -6.91
C SER A 39 -8.08 17.05 -7.77
N THR A 40 -7.92 15.74 -7.95
CA THR A 40 -8.79 14.93 -8.81
C THR A 40 -10.03 14.39 -8.09
N ARG A 41 -10.08 14.39 -6.75
CA ARG A 41 -11.20 13.81 -5.97
C ARG A 41 -12.58 14.30 -6.37
N LYS A 42 -12.74 15.60 -6.68
CA LYS A 42 -14.05 16.19 -7.02
C LYS A 42 -14.57 15.62 -8.33
N TYR A 43 -13.71 15.52 -9.34
CA TYR A 43 -14.04 14.92 -10.63
C TYR A 43 -14.44 13.45 -10.50
N LEU A 44 -13.71 12.70 -9.66
CA LEU A 44 -13.92 11.27 -9.46
C LEU A 44 -15.22 10.98 -8.70
N LEU A 45 -15.59 11.82 -7.72
CA LEU A 45 -16.83 11.67 -6.95
C LEU A 45 -18.08 12.10 -7.73
N GLN A 46 -17.94 13.04 -8.68
CA GLN A 46 -19.05 13.53 -9.50
C GLN A 46 -19.43 12.57 -10.64
N TYR A 47 -18.57 11.62 -10.99
CA TYR A 47 -18.87 10.64 -12.03
C TYR A 47 -20.10 9.79 -11.66
N ARG A 48 -20.92 9.47 -12.66
CA ARG A 48 -22.09 8.57 -12.53
C ARG A 48 -21.64 7.11 -12.43
N VAL A 49 -20.96 6.78 -11.34
CA VAL A 49 -20.61 5.41 -10.95
C VAL A 49 -21.42 4.97 -9.73
N HIS A 50 -21.64 3.66 -9.63
CA HIS A 50 -22.34 3.04 -8.50
C HIS A 50 -21.69 3.41 -7.16
N ASN A 51 -22.51 3.62 -6.11
CA ASN A 51 -22.02 4.07 -4.81
C ASN A 51 -21.02 3.09 -4.17
N SER A 52 -21.21 1.78 -4.35
CA SER A 52 -20.24 0.74 -3.95
C SER A 52 -18.83 1.03 -4.47
N VAL A 53 -18.71 1.42 -5.74
CA VAL A 53 -17.42 1.79 -6.37
C VAL A 53 -16.83 3.02 -5.72
N LYS A 54 -17.65 4.04 -5.45
CA LYS A 54 -17.19 5.27 -4.81
C LYS A 54 -16.60 4.97 -3.44
N VAL A 55 -17.23 4.07 -2.67
CA VAL A 55 -16.72 3.65 -1.37
C VAL A 55 -15.36 2.96 -1.48
N ILE A 56 -15.23 1.95 -2.36
CA ILE A 56 -13.95 1.25 -2.58
C ILE A 56 -12.88 2.22 -3.08
N PHE A 57 -13.24 3.11 -4.00
CA PHE A 57 -12.33 4.10 -4.57
C PHE A 57 -11.86 5.12 -3.54
N CYS A 58 -12.75 5.63 -2.70
CA CYS A 58 -12.38 6.50 -1.58
C CYS A 58 -11.42 5.78 -0.61
N ALA A 59 -11.67 4.51 -0.32
CA ALA A 59 -10.78 3.70 0.51
C ALA A 59 -9.40 3.52 -0.14
N LEU A 60 -9.33 3.26 -1.45
CA LEU A 60 -8.07 3.19 -2.21
C LEU A 60 -7.30 4.52 -2.15
N CYS A 61 -7.96 5.65 -2.42
CA CYS A 61 -7.33 6.96 -2.35
C CYS A 61 -6.84 7.29 -0.94
N GLY A 62 -7.65 7.00 0.09
CA GLY A 62 -7.27 7.19 1.49
C GLY A 62 -6.06 6.34 1.87
N CYS A 63 -6.04 5.08 1.43
CA CYS A 63 -4.94 4.14 1.59
C CYS A 63 -3.63 4.67 0.96
N ILE A 64 -3.68 5.12 -0.30
CA ILE A 64 -2.50 5.72 -0.96
C ILE A 64 -2.04 6.97 -0.22
N CYS A 65 -2.95 7.86 0.19
CA CYS A 65 -2.58 9.07 0.93
C CYS A 65 -1.90 8.71 2.26
N LEU A 66 -2.44 7.73 2.99
CA LEU A 66 -1.86 7.26 4.25
C LEU A 66 -0.46 6.67 4.03
N HIS A 67 -0.27 5.84 2.99
CA HIS A 67 1.04 5.32 2.61
C HIS A 67 2.03 6.46 2.34
N CYS A 68 1.65 7.40 1.48
CA CYS A 68 2.50 8.55 1.13
C CYS A 68 2.87 9.39 2.35
N LEU A 69 1.92 9.63 3.27
CA LEU A 69 2.18 10.40 4.49
C LEU A 69 3.18 9.69 5.41
N VAL A 70 2.96 8.41 5.70
CA VAL A 70 3.86 7.61 6.55
C VAL A 70 5.25 7.50 5.92
N PHE A 71 5.31 7.34 4.60
CA PHE A 71 6.58 7.25 3.90
C PHE A 71 7.33 8.59 3.88
N VAL A 72 6.63 9.72 3.68
CA VAL A 72 7.23 11.06 3.77
C VAL A 72 7.77 11.32 5.17
N THR A 73 7.00 11.04 6.23
CA THR A 73 7.46 11.26 7.61
C THR A 73 8.69 10.41 7.92
N PHE A 74 8.68 9.13 7.51
CA PHE A 74 9.83 8.24 7.63
C PHE A 74 11.07 8.77 6.90
N GLN A 75 10.93 9.16 5.61
CA GLN A 75 12.06 9.64 4.82
C GLN A 75 12.61 10.99 5.31
N VAL A 76 11.75 11.90 5.78
CA VAL A 76 12.19 13.17 6.39
C VAL A 76 12.96 12.92 7.68
N GLN A 77 12.48 12.01 8.53
CA GLN A 77 13.17 11.64 9.77
C GLN A 77 14.52 10.98 9.48
N HIS A 78 14.59 10.11 8.48
CA HIS A 78 15.85 9.52 8.03
C HIS A 78 16.84 10.54 7.47
N LEU A 79 16.35 11.47 6.64
CA LEU A 79 17.17 12.55 6.07
C LEU A 79 17.71 13.47 7.17
N PHE A 80 16.87 13.83 8.15
CA PHE A 80 17.29 14.62 9.30
C PHE A 80 18.40 13.89 10.06
N THR A 81 18.19 12.61 10.39
CA THR A 81 19.17 11.77 11.07
C THR A 81 20.50 11.70 10.30
N ALA A 82 20.45 11.49 8.97
CA ALA A 82 21.65 11.43 8.14
C ALA A 82 22.46 12.74 8.14
N LEU A 83 21.78 13.89 8.20
CA LEU A 83 22.41 15.21 8.23
C LEU A 83 22.95 15.59 9.61
N THR A 84 22.30 15.16 10.69
CA THR A 84 22.66 15.54 12.07
C THR A 84 23.49 14.50 12.82
N ALA A 85 23.61 13.27 12.30
CA ALA A 85 24.39 12.21 12.94
C ALA A 85 25.85 12.64 13.13
N ALA A 86 26.32 12.61 14.38
CA ALA A 86 27.72 12.87 14.72
C ALA A 86 28.49 11.56 14.90
N ASN A 87 27.81 10.52 15.38
CA ASN A 87 28.35 9.19 15.63
C ASN A 87 27.69 8.14 14.71
N PRO A 88 28.39 7.04 14.38
CA PRO A 88 27.84 5.97 13.55
C PRO A 88 26.62 5.27 14.16
N CYS A 89 26.50 5.26 15.48
CA CYS A 89 25.34 4.71 16.17
C CYS A 89 24.07 5.57 16.02
N ASP A 90 24.20 6.86 15.72
CA ASP A 90 23.06 7.80 15.68
C ASP A 90 22.10 7.51 14.52
N ILE A 91 22.56 6.76 13.51
CA ILE A 91 21.80 6.43 12.30
C ILE A 91 20.89 5.22 12.52
N PHE A 92 21.23 4.37 13.49
CA PHE A 92 20.46 3.16 13.78
C PHE A 92 19.13 3.50 14.43
N GLN A 93 18.07 2.91 13.90
CA GLN A 93 16.71 3.10 14.37
C GLN A 93 16.37 2.10 15.48
N SER A 94 15.55 2.54 16.43
CA SER A 94 15.02 1.66 17.47
C SER A 94 14.21 0.51 16.83
N PRO A 95 14.37 -0.75 17.28
CA PRO A 95 13.63 -1.86 16.69
C PRO A 95 12.11 -1.71 16.81
N ILE A 96 11.61 -1.18 17.93
CA ILE A 96 10.18 -0.91 18.14
C ILE A 96 9.67 0.11 17.11
N TYR A 97 10.44 1.17 16.87
CA TYR A 97 10.09 2.17 15.85
C TYR A 97 9.97 1.52 14.46
N CYS A 98 10.92 0.66 14.10
CA CYS A 98 10.88 -0.05 12.82
C CYS A 98 9.73 -1.05 12.71
N VAL A 99 9.38 -1.76 13.77
CA VAL A 99 8.21 -2.66 13.77
C VAL A 99 6.93 -1.88 13.51
N VAL A 100 6.74 -0.72 14.15
CA VAL A 100 5.55 0.11 13.92
C VAL A 100 5.49 0.62 12.48
N ILE A 101 6.60 1.14 11.95
CA ILE A 101 6.66 1.62 10.56
C ILE A 101 6.37 0.49 9.57
N ARG A 102 7.02 -0.67 9.72
CA ARG A 102 6.78 -1.84 8.84
C ARG A 102 5.34 -2.32 8.93
N PHE A 103 4.79 -2.45 10.13
CA PHE A 103 3.42 -2.89 10.34
C PHE A 103 2.43 -1.96 9.62
N VAL A 104 2.57 -0.64 9.78
CA VAL A 104 1.69 0.33 9.12
C VAL A 104 1.86 0.27 7.61
N MET A 105 3.09 0.32 7.10
CA MET A 105 3.36 0.29 5.66
C MET A 105 2.83 -1.00 5.00
N ARG A 106 3.10 -2.16 5.62
CA ARG A 106 2.63 -3.46 5.16
C ARG A 106 1.10 -3.54 5.21
N SER A 107 0.46 -3.10 6.28
CA SER A 107 -1.00 -3.04 6.39
C SER A 107 -1.62 -2.18 5.30
N VAL A 108 -1.01 -1.04 4.96
CA VAL A 108 -1.55 -0.17 3.93
C VAL A 108 -1.36 -0.79 2.53
N CYS A 109 -0.18 -1.35 2.23
CA CYS A 109 0.08 -2.04 0.97
C CYS A 109 -0.83 -3.26 0.76
N ASN A 110 -0.96 -4.12 1.77
CA ASN A 110 -1.82 -5.29 1.72
C ASN A 110 -3.29 -4.88 1.53
N TYR A 111 -3.73 -3.83 2.23
CA TYR A 111 -5.09 -3.30 2.10
C TYR A 111 -5.35 -2.79 0.67
N PHE A 112 -4.39 -2.08 0.09
CA PHE A 112 -4.46 -1.62 -1.29
C PHE A 112 -4.68 -2.77 -2.29
N VAL A 113 -3.89 -3.85 -2.18
CA VAL A 113 -4.03 -5.03 -3.06
C VAL A 113 -5.38 -5.72 -2.87
N LEU A 114 -5.81 -5.92 -1.62
CA LEU A 114 -7.10 -6.54 -1.33
C LEU A 114 -8.29 -5.69 -1.82
N LEU A 115 -8.19 -4.36 -1.76
CA LEU A 115 -9.19 -3.47 -2.34
C LEU A 115 -9.26 -3.58 -3.87
N GLN A 116 -8.14 -3.80 -4.56
CA GLN A 116 -8.15 -4.04 -6.02
C GLN A 116 -8.88 -5.33 -6.38
N VAL A 117 -8.65 -6.41 -5.62
CA VAL A 117 -9.40 -7.67 -5.76
C VAL A 117 -10.88 -7.44 -5.47
N GLY A 118 -11.18 -6.74 -4.38
CA GLY A 118 -12.53 -6.35 -4.02
C GLY A 118 -13.23 -5.56 -5.12
N PHE A 119 -12.51 -4.65 -5.79
CA PHE A 119 -13.02 -3.93 -6.95
C PHE A 119 -13.37 -4.90 -8.09
N CYS A 120 -12.53 -5.89 -8.38
CA CYS A 120 -12.82 -6.92 -9.39
C CYS A 120 -14.07 -7.73 -9.04
N ILE A 121 -14.25 -8.08 -7.77
CA ILE A 121 -15.44 -8.78 -7.28
C ILE A 121 -16.69 -7.91 -7.49
N ASP A 122 -16.67 -6.65 -7.04
CA ASP A 122 -17.79 -5.72 -7.21
C ASP A 122 -18.17 -5.53 -8.70
N ARG A 123 -17.18 -5.35 -9.58
CA ARG A 123 -17.42 -5.24 -11.03
C ARG A 123 -17.96 -6.53 -11.64
N THR A 124 -17.49 -7.70 -11.19
CA THR A 124 -18.01 -9.00 -11.62
C THR A 124 -19.45 -9.19 -11.17
N THR A 125 -19.77 -8.87 -9.92
CA THR A 125 -21.15 -8.95 -9.40
C THR A 125 -22.08 -8.03 -10.17
N ALA A 126 -21.67 -6.80 -10.49
CA ALA A 126 -22.47 -5.88 -11.31
C ALA A 126 -22.72 -6.42 -12.73
N THR A 127 -21.73 -7.10 -13.31
CA THR A 127 -21.79 -7.65 -14.68
C THR A 127 -22.66 -8.92 -14.75
N VAL A 128 -22.55 -9.82 -13.77
CA VAL A 128 -23.23 -11.13 -13.78
C VAL A 128 -24.61 -11.07 -13.11
N PHE A 129 -24.76 -10.28 -12.04
CA PHE A 129 -25.94 -10.24 -11.17
C PHE A 129 -26.56 -8.84 -11.10
N THR A 130 -26.78 -8.20 -12.25
CA THR A 130 -27.20 -6.79 -12.35
C THR A 130 -28.44 -6.45 -11.50
N LYS A 131 -29.48 -7.28 -11.54
CA LYS A 131 -30.73 -7.07 -10.78
C LYS A 131 -30.50 -7.02 -9.26
N THR A 132 -29.69 -7.94 -8.73
CA THR A 132 -29.38 -8.00 -7.29
C THR A 132 -28.42 -6.88 -6.90
N TYR A 133 -27.49 -6.53 -7.79
CA TYR A 133 -26.50 -5.49 -7.56
C TYR A 133 -27.14 -4.10 -7.41
N GLU A 134 -28.13 -3.76 -8.23
CA GLU A 134 -28.84 -2.47 -8.15
C GLU A 134 -29.54 -2.26 -6.79
N VAL A 135 -30.00 -3.33 -6.16
CA VAL A 135 -30.61 -3.29 -4.81
C VAL A 135 -29.56 -3.09 -3.73
N SER A 136 -28.35 -3.66 -3.91
CA SER A 136 -27.27 -3.66 -2.90
C SER A 136 -26.61 -2.29 -2.66
N ARG A 137 -26.86 -1.28 -3.52
CA ARG A 137 -26.41 0.12 -3.42
C ARG A 137 -24.94 0.31 -2.97
N PHE A 138 -24.71 0.39 -1.66
CA PHE A 138 -23.40 0.66 -1.04
C PHE A 138 -22.86 -0.47 -0.16
N TYR A 139 -23.71 -1.44 0.21
CA TYR A 139 -23.37 -2.44 1.23
C TYR A 139 -22.24 -3.37 0.80
N LEU A 140 -22.22 -3.78 -0.47
CA LEU A 140 -21.16 -4.65 -0.99
C LEU A 140 -19.78 -3.97 -0.89
N GLY A 141 -19.68 -2.71 -1.31
CA GLY A 141 -18.42 -1.95 -1.25
C GLY A 141 -17.95 -1.74 0.18
N ALA A 142 -18.86 -1.43 1.10
CA ALA A 142 -18.51 -1.32 2.52
C ALA A 142 -18.02 -2.65 3.11
N LEU A 143 -18.70 -3.76 2.81
CA LEU A 143 -18.30 -5.09 3.24
C LEU A 143 -16.90 -5.46 2.71
N ILE A 144 -16.63 -5.21 1.43
CA ILE A 144 -15.32 -5.40 0.82
C ILE A 144 -14.25 -4.59 1.56
N CYS A 145 -14.49 -3.31 1.83
CA CYS A 145 -13.54 -2.46 2.54
C CYS A 145 -13.25 -2.96 3.96
N ILE A 146 -14.27 -3.43 4.69
CA ILE A 146 -14.11 -3.94 6.06
C ILE A 146 -13.32 -5.25 6.04
N LEU A 147 -13.69 -6.21 5.19
CA LEU A 147 -13.00 -7.50 5.10
C LEU A 147 -11.53 -7.31 4.68
N ALA A 148 -11.28 -6.46 3.69
CA ALA A 148 -9.93 -6.14 3.26
C ALA A 148 -9.09 -5.50 4.38
N ALA A 149 -9.68 -4.62 5.20
CA ALA A 149 -8.99 -3.99 6.31
C ALA A 149 -8.61 -5.02 7.39
N ILE A 150 -9.56 -5.88 7.79
CA ILE A 150 -9.34 -6.93 8.79
C ILE A 150 -8.25 -7.91 8.30
N SER A 151 -8.37 -8.42 7.08
CA SER A 151 -7.40 -9.36 6.50
C SER A 151 -6.01 -8.73 6.37
N SER A 152 -5.94 -7.44 6.01
CA SER A 152 -4.67 -6.73 5.91
C SER A 152 -3.96 -6.60 7.26
N LEU A 153 -4.69 -6.14 8.29
CA LEU A 153 -4.16 -5.99 9.65
C LEU A 153 -3.73 -7.34 10.23
N ALA A 154 -4.52 -8.39 10.01
CA ALA A 154 -4.17 -9.74 10.45
C ALA A 154 -2.89 -10.25 9.79
N ALA A 155 -2.74 -10.07 8.46
CA ALA A 155 -1.54 -10.48 7.74
C ALA A 155 -0.29 -9.71 8.21
N ALA A 156 -0.41 -8.40 8.45
CA ALA A 156 0.68 -7.60 8.99
C ALA A 156 1.04 -8.02 10.42
N ALA A 157 0.05 -8.25 11.28
CA ALA A 157 0.27 -8.70 12.66
C ALA A 157 0.99 -10.06 12.71
N LEU A 158 0.58 -11.00 11.87
CA LEU A 158 1.21 -12.31 11.75
C LEU A 158 2.65 -12.25 11.25
N THR A 159 3.05 -11.18 10.56
CA THR A 159 4.40 -11.02 10.01
C THR A 159 5.31 -10.24 10.93
N ASP A 160 4.83 -9.11 11.47
CA ASP A 160 5.68 -8.15 12.17
C ASP A 160 5.63 -8.31 13.70
N TRP A 161 4.54 -8.82 14.30
CA TRP A 161 4.44 -9.04 15.75
C TRP A 161 4.77 -10.46 16.22
N SER A 162 4.87 -11.41 15.30
CA SER A 162 5.28 -12.78 15.63
C SER A 162 6.79 -12.95 15.78
N SER A 163 7.58 -11.95 15.35
CA SER A 163 9.04 -11.99 15.36
C SER A 163 9.63 -11.20 16.54
N GLU A 164 10.76 -11.68 17.07
CA GLU A 164 11.43 -11.10 18.24
C GLU A 164 12.01 -9.71 17.93
N ASN A 165 12.35 -9.42 16.67
CA ASN A 165 12.70 -8.08 16.17
C ASN A 165 13.75 -7.33 17.00
N ASN A 166 14.77 -8.00 17.53
CA ASN A 166 15.71 -7.39 18.47
C ASN A 166 16.90 -6.68 17.79
N GLU A 167 17.09 -6.83 16.48
CA GLU A 167 18.25 -6.27 15.77
C GLU A 167 18.04 -4.77 15.44
N PRO A 168 19.01 -3.89 15.75
CA PRO A 168 18.97 -2.49 15.31
C PRO A 168 19.21 -2.42 13.80
N LEU A 169 18.45 -1.56 13.12
CA LEU A 169 18.49 -1.44 11.67
C LEU A 169 18.90 -0.03 11.25
N ILE A 170 19.71 0.05 10.20
CA ILE A 170 20.01 1.31 9.51
C ILE A 170 18.75 1.87 8.86
N SER A 171 17.86 1.00 8.35
CA SER A 171 16.60 1.37 7.72
C SER A 171 15.48 0.46 8.17
N CYS A 172 14.36 1.03 8.60
CA CYS A 172 13.17 0.27 8.95
C CYS A 172 12.49 -0.43 7.77
N LEU A 173 12.88 -0.11 6.52
CA LEU A 173 12.39 -0.83 5.34
C LEU A 173 13.12 -2.17 5.14
N ASN A 174 14.21 -2.42 5.86
CA ASN A 174 14.88 -3.71 5.83
C ASN A 174 14.12 -4.73 6.68
N ASN A 175 14.02 -5.96 6.19
CA ASN A 175 13.45 -7.07 6.94
C ASN A 175 14.47 -7.58 7.97
N ASN A 176 13.97 -8.12 9.07
CA ASN A 176 14.82 -8.79 10.04
C ASN A 176 15.11 -10.22 9.58
N LYS A 177 16.22 -10.79 10.06
CA LYS A 177 16.64 -12.16 9.70
C LYS A 177 15.68 -13.25 10.22
N ASP A 178 14.88 -12.94 11.21
CA ASP A 178 13.88 -13.85 11.79
C ASP A 178 12.58 -13.90 10.95
N ASN A 179 12.23 -12.83 10.23
CA ASN A 179 10.95 -12.72 9.53
C ASN A 179 11.04 -12.63 8.00
N TRP A 180 12.22 -12.48 7.40
CA TRP A 180 12.37 -12.28 5.94
C TRP A 180 11.66 -13.34 5.09
N ILE A 181 11.65 -14.62 5.49
CA ILE A 181 10.95 -15.69 4.76
C ILE A 181 9.44 -15.43 4.73
N ALA A 182 8.85 -15.10 5.88
CA ALA A 182 7.43 -14.79 5.96
C ALA A 182 7.08 -13.54 5.14
N VAL A 183 7.96 -12.54 5.17
CA VAL A 183 7.81 -11.34 4.34
C VAL A 183 7.81 -11.68 2.85
N ASP A 184 8.75 -12.48 2.39
CA ASP A 184 8.86 -12.87 0.98
C ASP A 184 7.66 -13.69 0.52
N ILE A 185 7.19 -14.65 1.33
CA ILE A 185 5.98 -15.42 1.03
C ILE A 185 4.80 -14.48 0.82
N TRP A 186 4.56 -13.54 1.74
CA TRP A 186 3.48 -12.57 1.60
C TRP A 186 3.65 -11.68 0.37
N ASN A 187 4.85 -11.21 0.08
CA ASN A 187 5.14 -10.41 -1.10
C ASN A 187 4.81 -11.17 -2.39
N TYR A 188 5.18 -12.45 -2.50
CA TYR A 188 4.83 -13.28 -3.65
C TYR A 188 3.33 -13.52 -3.77
N VAL A 189 2.64 -13.78 -2.65
CA VAL A 189 1.18 -13.94 -2.62
C VAL A 189 0.48 -12.66 -3.11
N PHE A 190 0.87 -11.48 -2.61
CA PHE A 190 0.28 -10.21 -3.04
C PHE A 190 0.66 -9.83 -4.48
N MET A 191 1.87 -10.16 -4.94
CA MET A 191 2.27 -9.98 -6.33
C MET A 191 1.40 -10.84 -7.27
N ALA A 192 1.24 -12.13 -6.96
CA ALA A 192 0.38 -13.03 -7.73
C ALA A 192 -1.08 -12.54 -7.73
N THR A 193 -1.55 -12.03 -6.59
CA THR A 193 -2.89 -11.45 -6.43
C THR A 193 -3.08 -10.21 -7.31
N ASN A 194 -2.11 -9.30 -7.36
CA ASN A 194 -2.15 -8.12 -8.24
C ASN A 194 -2.19 -8.51 -9.73
N ILE A 195 -1.35 -9.45 -10.14
CA ILE A 195 -1.34 -9.96 -11.52
C ILE A 195 -2.70 -10.58 -11.87
N THR A 196 -3.25 -11.37 -10.94
CA THR A 196 -4.58 -11.99 -11.12
C THR A 196 -5.67 -10.94 -11.23
N ALA A 197 -5.67 -9.92 -10.37
CA ALA A 197 -6.62 -8.80 -10.42
C ALA A 197 -6.53 -8.04 -11.76
N PHE A 198 -5.31 -7.77 -12.25
CA PHE A 198 -5.09 -7.13 -13.54
C PHE A 198 -5.69 -7.96 -14.70
N LEU A 199 -5.39 -9.26 -14.75
CA LEU A 199 -5.94 -10.18 -15.74
C LEU A 199 -7.47 -10.25 -15.65
N TRP A 200 -8.02 -10.26 -14.44
CA TRP A 200 -9.46 -10.26 -14.20
C TRP A 200 -10.13 -9.00 -14.76
N VAL A 201 -9.56 -7.82 -14.51
CA VAL A 201 -10.07 -6.56 -15.09
C VAL A 201 -10.04 -6.61 -16.62
N CYS A 202 -8.97 -7.13 -17.22
CA CYS A 202 -8.88 -7.30 -18.67
C CYS A 202 -10.01 -8.19 -19.21
N ILE A 203 -10.29 -9.31 -18.54
CA ILE A 203 -11.37 -10.23 -18.92
C ILE A 203 -12.74 -9.55 -18.81
N ILE A 204 -13.03 -8.88 -17.70
CA ILE A 204 -14.30 -8.14 -17.50
C ILE A 204 -14.46 -7.08 -18.60
N PHE A 205 -13.40 -6.34 -18.92
CA PHE A 205 -13.43 -5.33 -19.97
C PHE A 205 -13.79 -5.94 -21.33
N LEU A 206 -13.18 -7.08 -21.70
CA LEU A 206 -13.49 -7.77 -22.95
C LEU A 206 -14.93 -8.29 -23.00
N ILE A 207 -15.44 -8.83 -21.88
CA ILE A 207 -16.84 -9.30 -21.77
C ILE A 207 -17.80 -8.12 -21.95
N ASN A 208 -17.60 -7.04 -21.21
CA ASN A 208 -18.45 -5.85 -21.26
C ASN A 208 -18.45 -5.22 -22.66
N ARG A 209 -17.28 -5.15 -23.31
CA ARG A 209 -17.18 -4.67 -24.71
C ARG A 209 -17.96 -5.55 -25.68
N LYS A 210 -17.91 -6.87 -25.53
CA LYS A 210 -18.69 -7.80 -26.37
C LYS A 210 -20.20 -7.66 -26.13
N MET A 211 -20.63 -7.50 -24.88
CA MET A 211 -22.04 -7.28 -24.54
C MET A 211 -22.57 -5.97 -25.13
N HIS A 212 -21.82 -4.88 -25.01
CA HIS A 212 -22.20 -3.59 -25.57
C HIS A 212 -22.40 -3.65 -27.10
N LYS A 213 -21.45 -4.26 -27.82
CA LYS A 213 -21.57 -4.50 -29.28
C LYS A 213 -22.73 -5.41 -29.69
N ARG A 214 -23.25 -6.25 -28.79
CA ARG A 214 -24.45 -7.06 -29.07
C ARG A 214 -25.72 -6.23 -28.88
N TRP A 215 -25.75 -5.35 -27.87
CA TRP A 215 -26.85 -4.43 -27.69
C TRP A 215 -26.98 -3.45 -28.87
N GLU A 216 -25.89 -2.85 -29.34
CA GLU A 216 -25.91 -1.94 -30.50
C GLU A 216 -26.38 -2.61 -31.80
N ARG A 217 -26.25 -3.94 -31.93
CA ARG A 217 -26.71 -4.68 -33.12
C ARG A 217 -28.16 -5.14 -33.05
N ASN A 218 -28.76 -5.08 -31.85
CA ASN A 218 -30.14 -5.51 -31.60
C ASN A 218 -31.10 -4.32 -31.41
N ILE A 219 -30.59 -3.09 -31.56
CA ILE A 219 -31.34 -1.82 -31.64
C ILE A 219 -31.30 -1.39 -33.10
#